data_AF-A0A843GJK6-F1
#
_entry.id   AF-A0A843GJK6-F1
#
_cell.length_a   1.000
_cell.length_b   1.000
_cell.length_c   1.000
_cell.angle_alpha   90.00
_cell.angle_beta   90.00
_cell.angle_gamma   90.00
#
_symmetry.space_group_name_H-M   'P 1'
#
loop_
_entity.id
_entity.type
_entity.pdbx_description
1 polymer ?
#
loop_
_entity_poly.entity_id
_entity_poly.type
_entity_poly.pdbx_seq_one_letter_code
_entity_poly.pdbx_strand_id
1 'polypeptide(L)' 'MQSYYEINISKNGQFVFATAERSATSESSAKKLFKLLKEKFPESEGYKVEVTYWECAGHFVSHRLLEEEIK' A
#
# COMPACT_ATOMS: atom_id res chain seq x y z
N MET A 1 13.04 3.43 0.20
CA MET A 1 11.72 3.30 -0.45
C MET A 1 11.38 1.81 -0.42
N GLN A 2 10.13 1.45 -0.16
CA GLN A 2 9.72 0.05 0.00
C GLN A 2 8.37 -0.15 -0.68
N SER A 3 8.10 -1.37 -1.16
CA SER A 3 6.78 -1.69 -1.72
C SER A 3 5.70 -1.56 -0.65
N TYR A 4 4.49 -1.16 -1.05
CA TYR A 4 3.37 -0.99 -0.14
C TYR A 4 2.02 -1.19 -0.84
N TYR A 5 0.97 -1.30 -0.04
CA TYR A 5 -0.42 -1.35 -0.48
C TYR A 5 -1.09 -0.04 -0.10
N GLU A 6 -1.71 0.60 -1.07
CA GLU A 6 -2.57 1.77 -0.87
C GLU A 6 -4.02 1.33 -0.94
N ILE A 7 -4.81 1.69 0.06
CA ILE A 7 -6.27 1.46 0.06
C ILE A 7 -6.96 2.80 -0.21
N ASN A 8 -7.69 2.85 -1.31
CA ASN A 8 -8.43 4.01 -1.79
C ASN A 8 -9.91 3.91 -1.40
N ILE A 9 -10.46 5.00 -0.88
CA ILE A 9 -11.88 5.14 -0.54
C ILE A 9 -12.49 6.23 -1.41
N SER A 10 -13.56 5.88 -2.12
CA SER A 10 -14.40 6.82 -2.85
C SER A 10 -15.86 6.68 -2.44
N LYS A 11 -16.67 7.73 -2.66
CA LYS A 11 -18.11 7.73 -2.43
C LYS A 11 -18.81 8.25 -3.67
N ASN A 12 -19.73 7.46 -4.24
CA ASN A 12 -20.48 7.82 -5.45
C ASN A 12 -19.56 8.31 -6.60
N GLY A 13 -18.41 7.66 -6.77
CA GLY A 13 -17.42 8.00 -7.80
C GLY A 13 -16.49 9.16 -7.45
N GLN A 14 -16.65 9.82 -6.29
CA GLN A 14 -15.76 10.88 -5.82
C GLN A 14 -14.73 10.36 -4.83
N PHE A 15 -13.46 10.65 -5.04
CA PHE A 15 -12.38 10.31 -4.11
C PHE A 15 -12.59 10.97 -2.75
N VAL A 16 -12.34 10.22 -1.67
CA VAL A 16 -12.40 10.73 -0.29
C VAL A 16 -11.01 10.75 0.32
N PHE A 17 -10.35 9.59 0.44
CA PHE A 17 -8.98 9.49 0.95
C PHE A 17 -8.29 8.18 0.50
N ALA A 18 -6.97 8.14 0.69
CA ALA A 18 -6.13 6.95 0.53
C ALA A 18 -5.24 6.74 1.77
N THR A 19 -4.87 5.49 2.06
CA THR A 19 -3.92 5.18 3.14
C THR A 19 -2.49 5.55 2.75
N ALA A 20 -1.68 6.02 3.70
CA ALA A 20 -0.28 6.37 3.43
C ALA A 20 0.60 5.15 3.11
N GLU A 21 1.74 5.37 2.45
CA GLU A 21 2.69 4.31 2.04
C GLU A 21 3.17 3.42 3.21
N ARG A 22 3.24 4.00 4.41
CA ARG A 22 3.67 3.32 5.64
C ARG A 22 2.56 2.51 6.33
N SER A 23 1.31 2.63 5.87
CA SER A 23 0.15 2.06 6.57
C SER A 23 -0.03 0.56 6.33
N ALA A 24 0.28 0.07 5.12
CA ALA A 24 0.13 -1.33 4.76
C ALA A 24 1.30 -1.81 3.90
N THR A 25 2.38 -2.22 4.55
CA THR A 25 3.67 -2.55 3.89
C THR A 25 3.83 -4.04 3.63
N SER A 26 2.81 -4.82 4.00
CA SER A 26 2.73 -6.27 3.77
C SER A 26 1.31 -6.65 3.39
N GLU A 27 1.16 -7.74 2.63
CA GLU A 27 -0.15 -8.25 2.20
C GLU A 27 -1.07 -8.56 3.40
N SER A 28 -0.50 -9.10 4.49
CA SER A 28 -1.23 -9.39 5.73
C SER A 28 -1.79 -8.13 6.38
N SER A 29 -0.99 -7.06 6.47
CA SER A 29 -1.46 -5.76 6.98
C SER A 29 -2.53 -5.14 6.07
N ALA A 30 -2.36 -5.24 4.75
CA ALA A 30 -3.31 -4.74 3.77
C ALA A 30 -4.66 -5.46 3.88
N LYS A 31 -4.66 -6.80 4.00
CA LYS A 31 -5.88 -7.61 4.20
C LYS A 31 -6.66 -7.21 5.45
N LYS A 32 -5.97 -7.01 6.58
CA LYS A 32 -6.59 -6.59 7.84
C LYS A 32 -7.22 -5.19 7.72
N LEU A 33 -6.47 -4.25 7.13
CA LEU A 33 -6.93 -2.88 6.97
C LEU A 33 -8.08 -2.80 5.96
N PHE A 34 -8.01 -3.54 4.85
CA PHE A 34 -9.08 -3.64 3.87
C PHE A 34 -10.38 -4.17 4.48
N LYS A 35 -10.30 -5.23 5.29
CA LYS A 35 -11.48 -5.77 5.98
C LYS A 35 -12.12 -4.72 6.91
N LEU A 36 -11.30 -4.02 7.70
CA LEU A 36 -11.77 -2.94 8.58
C LEU A 36 -12.44 -1.82 7.78
N LEU A 37 -11.79 -1.35 6.71
CA LEU A 37 -12.31 -0.25 5.89
C LEU A 37 -13.57 -0.66 5.14
N LYS A 38 -13.67 -1.90 4.64
CA LYS A 38 -14.88 -2.40 3.98
C LYS A 38 -16.08 -2.47 4.93
N GLU A 39 -15.85 -2.74 6.22
CA GLU A 39 -16.89 -2.68 7.25
C GLU A 39 -17.32 -1.23 7.56
N LYS A 40 -16.37 -0.30 7.62
CA LYS A 40 -16.65 1.11 7.98
C LYS A 40 -17.12 1.98 6.80
N PHE A 41 -16.85 1.56 5.57
CA PHE A 41 -17.21 2.25 4.34
C PHE A 41 -17.99 1.27 3.43
N PRO A 42 -19.23 0.92 3.81
CA PRO A 42 -19.99 -0.12 3.12
C PRO A 42 -20.47 0.33 1.74
N GLU A 43 -20.44 -0.59 0.78
CA GLU A 43 -20.90 -0.35 -0.60
C GLU A 43 -22.38 0.05 -0.66
N SER A 44 -23.21 -0.42 0.30
CA SER A 44 -24.62 -0.04 0.42
C SER A 44 -24.86 1.45 0.68
N GLU A 45 -23.84 2.18 1.16
CA GLU A 45 -23.89 3.63 1.35
C GLU A 45 -23.23 4.40 0.19
N GLY A 46 -22.91 3.71 -0.90
CA GLY A 46 -22.27 4.26 -2.09
C GLY A 46 -20.75 4.41 -1.97
N TYR A 47 -20.13 3.83 -0.93
CA TYR A 47 -18.67 3.79 -0.84
C TYR A 47 -18.09 2.71 -1.75
N LYS A 48 -16.86 2.92 -2.19
CA LYS A 48 -16.05 1.92 -2.88
C LYS A 48 -14.66 1.89 -2.24
N VAL A 49 -14.22 0.70 -1.87
CA VAL A 49 -12.91 0.43 -1.24
C VAL A 49 -12.07 -0.37 -2.22
N GLU A 50 -10.94 0.18 -2.65
CA GLU A 50 -10.04 -0.42 -3.64
C GLU A 50 -8.62 -0.52 -3.10
N VAL A 51 -7.84 -1.48 -3.60
CA VAL A 51 -6.45 -1.70 -3.17
C VAL A 51 -5.54 -1.66 -4.39
N THR A 52 -4.49 -0.86 -4.30
CA THR A 52 -3.39 -0.81 -5.28
C THR A 52 -2.10 -1.27 -4.62
N TYR A 53 -1.36 -2.17 -5.26
CA TYR A 53 -0.01 -2.54 -4.84
C TYR A 53 1.01 -1.70 -5.60
N TRP A 54 1.82 -0.95 -4.85
CA TRP A 54 2.91 -0.14 -5.36
C TRP A 54 4.22 -0.88 -5.14
N GLU A 55 4.85 -1.30 -6.23
CA GLU A 55 6.11 -2.02 -6.20
C GLU A 55 7.30 -1.05 -6.20
N CYS A 56 8.21 -1.23 -5.24
CA CYS A 56 9.48 -0.53 -5.23
C CYS A 56 10.54 -1.36 -5.96
N ALA A 57 10.95 -0.90 -7.15
CA ALA A 57 11.99 -1.57 -7.94
C ALA A 57 13.42 -1.33 -7.40
N GLY A 58 13.64 -0.24 -6.68
CA GLY A 58 14.92 0.06 -6.05
C GLY A 58 15.06 -0.64 -4.70
N HIS A 59 16.17 -1.34 -4.49
CA HIS A 59 16.54 -1.88 -3.18
C HIS A 59 17.85 -1.27 -2.72
N PHE A 60 18.01 -1.13 -1.40
CA PHE A 60 19.26 -0.66 -0.82
C PHE A 60 20.33 -1.74 -0.98
N VAL A 61 21.44 -1.40 -1.65
CA VAL A 61 22.62 -2.25 -1.73
C VAL A 61 23.67 -1.71 -0.78
N SER A 62 24.21 -2.56 0.08
CA SER A 62 25.30 -2.19 0.98
C SER A 62 26.59 -1.98 0.18
N HIS A 63 27.31 -0.88 0.42
CA HIS A 63 28.60 -0.60 -0.23
C HIS A 63 29.63 -1.73 -0.02
N ARG A 64 29.54 -2.48 1.08
CA ARG A 64 30.39 -3.64 1.36
C ARG A 64 30.33 -4.72 0.27
N LEU A 65 29.20 -4.83 -0.44
CA LEU A 65 29.03 -5.78 -1.55
C LEU A 65 29.70 -5.30 -2.84
N LEU A 66 30.02 -4.01 -2.95
CA LEU A 66 30.67 -3.40 -4.11
C LEU A 66 32.19 -3.31 -3.95
N GLU A 67 32.70 -3.42 -2.71
CA GLU A 67 34.14 -3.36 -2.42
C GLU A 67 34.90 -4.65 -2.80
N GLU A 68 34.20 -5.77 -2.99
CA GLU A 68 34.82 -7.03 -3.43
C GLU A 68 35.24 -7.00 -4.91
N GLU A 69 34.67 -6.10 -5.72
CA GLU A 69 34.95 -5.97 -7.16
C GLU A 69 36.10 -4.99 -7.49
N ILE A 70 36.69 -4.32 -6.49
CA ILE A 70 37.75 -3.31 -6.66
C ILE A 70 39.14 -3.84 -6.24
N LYS A 71 39.40 -5.14 -6.39
CA LYS A 71 40.73 -5.76 -6.19
C LYS A 71 41.26 -6.36 -7.47
#